data_AF-A0A952B326-F1
#
_entry.id   AF-A0A952B326-F1
#
_cell.length_a   1.000
_cell.length_b   1.000
_cell.length_c   1.000
_cell.angle_alpha   90.00
_cell.angle_beta   90.00
_cell.angle_gamma   90.00
#
_symmetry.space_group_name_H-M   'P 1'
#
loop_
_entity.id
_entity.type
_entity.pdbx_description
1 polymer ?
#
loop_
_entity_poly.entity_id
_entity_poly.type
_entity_poly.pdbx_seq_one_letter_code
_entity_poly.pdbx_strand_id
1 'polypeptide(L)' 'MEDKKICANCGRELDVGVDATKIDEGVIGMKGFVPLGKALFFCCEDCVSSYFDLGSLPSVPKRIP' A
#
# COMPACT_ATOMS: atom_id res chain seq x y z
N MET A 1 -7.81 -17.95 -9.83
CA MET A 1 -8.12 -16.57 -10.19
C MET A 1 -7.11 -15.75 -9.41
N GLU A 2 -6.00 -15.35 -10.02
CA GLU A 2 -4.98 -14.59 -9.30
C GLU A 2 -5.60 -13.25 -8.90
N ASP A 3 -5.58 -12.95 -7.60
CA ASP A 3 -6.02 -11.66 -7.06
C ASP A 3 -5.20 -10.56 -7.74
N LYS A 4 -5.86 -9.83 -8.65
CA LYS A 4 -5.26 -8.70 -9.34
C LYS A 4 -4.81 -7.69 -8.30
N LYS A 5 -3.51 -7.39 -8.29
CA LYS A 5 -2.96 -6.38 -7.38
C LYS A 5 -3.30 -5.00 -7.91
N ILE A 6 -3.74 -4.11 -7.04
CA ILE A 6 -4.16 -2.76 -7.40
C ILE A 6 -3.28 -1.78 -6.62
N CYS A 7 -2.85 -0.70 -7.28
CA CYS A 7 -2.15 0.38 -6.62
C CYS A 7 -3.06 1.01 -5.53
N ALA A 8 -2.61 0.99 -4.28
CA ALA A 8 -3.40 1.49 -3.15
C ALA A 8 -3.73 2.99 -3.27
N ASN A 9 -2.84 3.75 -3.93
CA ASN A 9 -3.02 5.18 -4.17
C ASN A 9 -3.92 5.46 -5.39
N CYS A 10 -3.44 5.18 -6.61
CA CYS A 10 -4.10 5.60 -7.86
C CYS A 10 -5.15 4.60 -8.40
N GLY A 11 -5.28 3.41 -7.81
CA GLY A 11 -6.27 2.42 -8.23
C GLY A 11 -5.94 1.69 -9.55
N ARG A 12 -4.75 1.91 -10.11
CA ARG A 12 -4.29 1.23 -11.32
C ARG A 12 -4.06 -0.26 -11.05
N GLU A 13 -4.48 -1.11 -11.98
CA GLU A 13 -4.15 -2.55 -11.98
C GLU A 13 -2.63 -2.73 -12.18
N LEU A 14 -2.02 -3.55 -11.33
CA LEU A 14 -0.62 -3.94 -11.41
C LEU A 14 -0.55 -5.31 -12.09
N ASP A 15 -0.39 -5.28 -13.41
CA ASP A 15 -0.25 -6.49 -14.23
C ASP A 15 1.05 -7.25 -13.91
N VAL A 16 1.07 -8.53 -14.26
CA VAL A 16 2.26 -9.38 -14.09
C VAL A 16 3.41 -8.83 -14.95
N GLY A 17 4.57 -8.61 -14.33
CA GLY A 17 5.78 -8.13 -14.99
C GLY A 17 6.03 -6.61 -14.88
N VAL A 18 5.18 -5.87 -14.15
CA VAL A 18 5.46 -4.46 -13.82
C VAL A 18 6.22 -4.34 -12.51
N ASP A 19 7.15 -3.39 -12.45
CA ASP A 19 7.76 -2.98 -11.19
C ASP A 19 6.70 -2.40 -10.24
N ALA A 20 6.64 -2.95 -9.02
CA ALA A 20 5.70 -2.51 -8.01
C ALA A 20 6.36 -2.50 -6.63
N THR A 21 6.05 -1.49 -5.83
CA THR A 21 6.49 -1.40 -4.44
C THR A 21 5.48 -2.08 -3.54
N LYS A 22 5.92 -3.05 -2.75
CA LYS A 22 5.10 -3.71 -1.71
C LYS A 22 5.45 -3.12 -0.35
N ILE A 23 4.42 -2.77 0.43
CA ILE A 23 4.56 -2.30 1.81
C ILE A 23 3.72 -3.18 2.70
N ASP A 24 4.36 -3.88 3.64
CA ASP A 24 3.71 -4.72 4.63
C ASP A 24 3.44 -3.91 5.91
N GLU A 25 2.19 -3.84 6.33
CA GLU A 25 1.80 -3.28 7.63
C GLU A 25 2.20 -4.26 8.74
N GLY A 26 2.89 -3.76 9.76
CA GLY A 26 3.32 -4.57 10.88
C GLY A 26 3.75 -3.73 12.07
N VAL A 27 4.06 -4.41 13.17
CA VAL A 27 4.54 -3.79 14.41
C VAL A 27 5.98 -4.22 14.67
N ILE A 28 6.76 -3.32 15.25
CA ILE A 28 8.12 -3.64 15.69
C ILE A 28 8.01 -4.22 17.11
N GLY A 29 8.22 -5.53 17.22
CA GLY A 29 8.30 -6.23 18.50
C GLY A 29 9.75 -6.33 19.02
N MET A 30 9.89 -6.85 20.24
CA MET A 30 11.21 -7.07 20.88
C MET A 30 12.13 -8.00 20.08
N LYS A 31 11.58 -8.85 19.21
CA LYS A 31 12.32 -9.81 18.38
C LYS A 31 12.36 -9.45 16.89
N GLY A 32 11.90 -8.25 16.52
CA GLY A 32 11.87 -7.78 15.13
C GLY A 32 10.46 -7.45 14.63
N PHE A 33 10.33 -7.38 13.31
CA PHE A 33 9.08 -7.00 12.63
C PHE A 33 8.05 -8.15 12.66
N VAL A 34 6.83 -7.84 13.08
CA VAL A 34 5.68 -8.77 13.07
C VAL A 34 4.64 -8.24 12.08
N PRO A 35 4.40 -8.92 10.95
CA PRO A 35 3.41 -8.49 9.96
C PRO A 35 2.00 -8.66 10.49
N LEU A 36 1.13 -7.67 10.26
CA LEU A 36 -0.31 -7.69 10.61
C LEU A 36 -1.18 -8.28 9.49
N GLY A 37 -0.57 -8.81 8.43
CA GLY A 37 -1.28 -9.48 7.33
C GLY A 37 -1.90 -8.54 6.29
N LYS A 38 -1.72 -7.23 6.40
CA LYS A 38 -2.10 -6.27 5.35
C LYS A 38 -0.88 -5.86 4.53
N ALA A 39 -0.95 -6.10 3.22
CA ALA A 39 0.06 -5.65 2.27
C ALA A 39 -0.56 -4.68 1.28
N LEU A 40 0.08 -3.53 1.10
CA LEU A 40 -0.26 -2.53 0.09
C LEU A 40 0.72 -2.64 -1.08
N PHE A 41 0.21 -2.43 -2.29
CA PHE A 41 1.02 -2.39 -3.50
C PHE A 41 0.91 -1.02 -4.16
N PHE A 42 2.00 -0.56 -4.77
CA PHE A 42 2.08 0.74 -5.42
C PHE A 42 2.80 0.61 -6.78
N CYS A 43 2.33 1.34 -7.78
CA CYS A 43 2.92 1.33 -9.13
C CYS A 43 4.20 2.18 -9.26
N CYS A 44 4.46 3.08 -8.31
CA CYS A 44 5.62 3.97 -8.32
C CYS A 44 5.87 4.57 -6.93
N GLU A 45 7.08 5.08 -6.72
CA GLU A 45 7.50 5.76 -5.48
C GLU A 45 6.66 7.01 -5.19
N ASP A 46 6.22 7.72 -6.24
CA ASP A 46 5.36 8.91 -6.13
C ASP A 46 3.99 8.56 -5.49
N CYS A 47 3.45 7.39 -5.84
CA CYS A 47 2.22 6.88 -5.24
C CYS A 47 2.43 6.45 -3.78
N VAL A 48 3.62 5.98 -3.41
CA VAL A 48 3.96 5.68 -2.03
C VAL A 48 4.02 6.98 -1.23
N SER A 49 4.79 7.96 -1.71
CA SER A 49 4.93 9.25 -1.05
C SER A 49 3.58 9.92 -0.87
N SER A 50 2.76 10.01 -1.92
CA SER A 50 1.43 10.62 -1.85
C SER A 50 0.47 9.92 -0.88
N TYR A 51 0.62 8.60 -0.69
CA TYR A 51 -0.24 7.82 0.21
C TYR A 51 0.16 7.99 1.68
N PHE A 52 1.46 8.09 1.98
CA PHE A 52 1.98 8.23 3.34
C PHE A 52 2.28 9.67 3.76
N ASP A 53 2.33 10.62 2.82
CA ASP A 53 2.48 12.05 3.09
C ASP A 53 1.17 12.60 3.67
N LEU A 54 0.97 12.31 4.95
CA LEU A 54 -0.16 12.75 5.78
C LEU A 54 -0.02 14.22 6.23
N GLY A 55 0.79 15.03 5.53
CA GLY A 55 1.12 16.40 5.91
C GLY A 55 -0.05 17.39 5.94
N SER A 56 -1.24 17.04 5.43
CA SER A 56 -2.40 17.97 5.44
C SER A 56 -3.81 17.35 5.52
N LEU A 57 -3.98 16.06 5.76
CA LEU A 57 -5.33 15.48 5.93
C LEU A 57 -5.40 14.45 7.06
N PRO A 58 -6.47 14.46 7.89
CA PRO A 58 -6.74 13.35 8.79
C PRO A 58 -6.85 12.07 7.95
N SER A 59 -6.29 10.95 8.41
CA SER A 59 -6.44 9.63 7.75
C SER A 59 -7.92 9.24 7.67
N VAL A 60 -8.62 9.73 6.65
CA VAL A 60 -10.01 9.33 6.40
C VAL A 60 -9.95 8.07 5.55
N PRO A 61 -10.53 6.95 6.00
CA PRO A 61 -10.63 5.75 5.18
C PRO A 61 -11.43 6.05 3.91
N LYS A 62 -11.04 5.43 2.78
CA LYS A 62 -11.73 5.57 1.48
C LYS A 62 -13.24 5.45 1.67
N ARG A 63 -14.01 6.47 1.26
CA ARG A 63 -15.46 6.35 1.15
C ARG A 63 -15.77 5.30 0.09
N ILE A 64 -16.48 4.26 0.51
CA ILE A 64 -17.06 3.23 -0.37
C ILE A 64 -18.17 3.94 -1.18
N PRO A 65 -18.20 3.83 -2.53
CA PRO A 65 -19.32 4.29 -3.33
C PRO A 65 -20.58 3.44 -3.09
#